data_AF-A0A363T069-F1
#
_entry.id   AF-A0A363T069-F1
#
_cell.length_a   1.000
_cell.length_b   1.000
_cell.length_c   1.000
_cell.angle_alpha   90.00
_cell.angle_beta   90.00
_cell.angle_gamma   90.00
#
_symmetry.space_group_name_H-M   'P 1'
#
loop_
_entity.id
_entity.type
_entity.pdbx_description
1 polymer ?
#
loop_
_entity_poly.entity_id
_entity_poly.type
_entity_poly.pdbx_seq_one_letter_code
_entity_poly.pdbx_strand_id
1 'polypeptide(L)'
;MNGKYLQQHVPIRRQTVPVGHSVRFGYLETATAMLALLLGEASLLPAMEQTWEHMVQRRMYVTGGIGAVPALEGFGNDYELDPELAYAETCAALSCLFWNWQLSLITARARYSDLFEWQLYNAAAVGMGLSGKDYLYNNPLVCRSGVTRRAWYSVPCCPSNLSRTWADLGKYICSADADNLWIHQYIGSRIRVEMGEEVNIHVESDLPWIGKTSIHIKPARPREFTLHLRIPSWVAAEPASPMIKINNEPLASTGLAAARPSQPAQPTASGYDPEQSYFLPIRRVWSAGDMIELTYDMPICQRHAHAKVKGHQGKVALTRGPLVYCLESTDNPGVDIFSARLDPASLQTEHAPHLLGGISMLKGATQDGQPLTFIPYNLWANRGESQMTVWVNT
;
A
#
# COMPACT_ATOMS: atom_id res chain seq x y z
N MET A 1 9.79 -18.55 24.99
CA MET A 1 9.56 -17.24 24.31
C MET A 1 10.49 -16.21 24.94
N ASN A 2 11.12 -15.35 24.14
CA ASN A 2 11.99 -14.27 24.65
C ASN A 2 11.19 -12.95 24.71
N GLY A 3 11.72 -11.95 25.44
CA GLY A 3 11.05 -10.65 25.57
C GLY A 3 10.87 -9.90 24.25
N LYS A 4 11.65 -10.20 23.20
CA LYS A 4 11.48 -9.60 21.87
C LYS A 4 10.22 -10.13 21.17
N TYR A 5 9.93 -11.42 21.30
CA TYR A 5 8.73 -12.05 20.72
C TYR A 5 7.43 -11.43 21.24
N LEU A 6 7.41 -11.01 22.51
CA LEU A 6 6.28 -10.37 23.19
C LEU A 6 6.39 -8.83 23.29
N GLN A 7 7.40 -8.21 22.65
CA GLN A 7 7.62 -6.76 22.69
C GLN A 7 7.81 -6.18 24.12
N GLN A 8 8.37 -6.98 25.03
CA GLN A 8 8.60 -6.64 26.44
C GLN A 8 10.10 -6.54 26.80
N HIS A 9 10.97 -6.53 25.79
CA HIS A 9 12.42 -6.49 25.99
C HIS A 9 12.93 -5.14 26.47
N VAL A 10 12.25 -4.03 26.14
CA VAL A 10 12.53 -2.66 26.62
C VAL A 10 11.22 -1.85 26.70
N PRO A 11 11.15 -0.77 27.49
CA PRO A 11 9.98 0.12 27.52
C PRO A 11 9.65 0.69 26.13
N ILE A 12 8.36 0.89 25.83
CA ILE A 12 7.90 1.27 24.49
C ILE A 12 8.52 2.58 23.97
N ARG A 13 8.76 3.56 24.84
CA ARG A 13 9.45 4.83 24.53
C ARG A 13 10.91 4.64 24.07
N ARG A 14 11.45 3.43 24.17
CA ARG A 14 12.81 3.05 23.77
C ARG A 14 12.83 1.93 22.73
N GLN A 15 11.68 1.50 22.23
CA GLN A 15 11.60 0.57 21.11
C GLN A 15 11.74 1.39 19.82
N THR A 16 12.85 1.19 19.11
CA THR A 16 13.15 1.90 17.84
C THR A 16 13.39 0.95 16.67
N VAL A 17 13.32 -0.36 16.92
CA VAL A 17 13.58 -1.42 15.93
C VAL A 17 12.45 -2.45 16.02
N PRO A 18 11.76 -2.77 14.91
CA PRO A 18 10.68 -3.75 14.89
C PRO A 18 11.23 -5.16 15.09
N VAL A 19 10.80 -5.87 16.14
CA VAL A 19 11.30 -7.19 16.52
C VAL A 19 10.19 -8.16 16.93
N GLY A 20 10.48 -9.45 16.85
CA GLY A 20 9.56 -10.50 17.31
C GLY A 20 8.37 -10.67 16.38
N HIS A 21 7.26 -11.15 16.94
CA HIS A 21 6.05 -11.47 16.19
C HIS A 21 5.39 -10.22 15.58
N SER A 22 5.16 -10.22 14.26
CA SER A 22 4.77 -9.01 13.53
C SER A 22 3.38 -8.49 13.91
N VAL A 23 2.39 -9.37 14.12
CA VAL A 23 1.03 -8.95 14.54
C VAL A 23 1.03 -8.34 15.94
N ARG A 24 1.72 -8.96 16.91
CA ARG A 24 1.80 -8.42 18.28
C ARG A 24 2.46 -7.04 18.28
N PHE A 25 3.54 -6.89 17.51
CA PHE A 25 4.17 -5.60 17.26
C PHE A 25 3.18 -4.59 16.69
N GLY A 26 2.53 -4.87 15.55
CA GLY A 26 1.64 -3.90 14.91
C GLY A 26 0.44 -3.49 15.78
N TYR A 27 -0.12 -4.41 16.57
CA TYR A 27 -1.19 -4.07 17.52
C TYR A 27 -0.70 -3.27 18.72
N LEU A 28 0.49 -3.55 19.25
CA LEU A 28 1.07 -2.74 20.33
C LEU A 28 1.32 -1.30 19.85
N GLU A 29 1.89 -1.14 18.66
CA GLU A 29 2.14 0.17 18.06
C GLU A 29 0.83 0.92 17.76
N THR A 30 -0.18 0.22 17.24
CA THR A 30 -1.53 0.80 17.05
C THR A 30 -2.11 1.31 18.36
N ALA A 31 -2.11 0.49 19.42
CA ALA A 31 -2.63 0.88 20.73
C ALA A 31 -1.85 2.05 21.35
N THR A 32 -0.55 2.10 21.10
CA THR A 32 0.33 3.17 21.59
C THR A 32 0.05 4.49 20.88
N ALA A 33 -0.17 4.46 19.57
CA ALA A 33 -0.59 5.62 18.81
C ALA A 33 -1.97 6.12 19.26
N MET A 34 -2.94 5.21 19.47
CA MET A 34 -4.25 5.57 20.03
C MET A 34 -4.14 6.22 21.41
N LEU A 35 -3.26 5.70 22.28
CA LEU A 35 -3.01 6.27 23.60
C LEU A 35 -2.37 7.66 23.51
N ALA A 36 -1.38 7.84 22.62
CA ALA A 36 -0.74 9.13 22.38
C ALA A 36 -1.76 10.18 21.93
N LEU A 37 -2.68 9.82 21.03
CA LEU A 37 -3.75 10.70 20.58
C LEU A 37 -4.73 11.04 21.72
N LEU A 38 -5.19 10.02 22.48
CA LEU A 38 -6.16 10.20 23.56
C LEU A 38 -5.62 11.08 24.70
N LEU A 39 -4.34 10.92 25.05
CA LEU A 39 -3.71 11.64 26.17
C LEU A 39 -3.01 12.94 25.73
N GLY A 40 -2.91 13.21 24.42
CA GLY A 40 -2.08 14.29 23.89
C GLY A 40 -0.59 14.11 24.19
N GLU A 41 -0.12 12.86 24.37
CA GLU A 41 1.23 12.57 24.82
C GLU A 41 2.21 12.42 23.64
N ALA A 42 2.68 13.55 23.12
CA ALA A 42 3.65 13.59 22.01
C ALA A 42 4.98 12.87 22.32
N SER A 43 5.29 12.58 23.59
CA SER A 43 6.53 11.90 24.01
C SER A 43 6.67 10.48 23.43
N LEU A 44 5.55 9.84 23.05
CA LEU A 44 5.53 8.50 22.46
C LEU A 44 5.89 8.51 20.97
N LEU A 45 5.66 9.62 20.28
CA LEU A 45 5.74 9.71 18.82
C LEU A 45 7.14 9.45 18.25
N PRO A 46 8.24 10.03 18.80
CA PRO A 46 9.57 9.85 18.20
C PRO A 46 10.00 8.39 18.10
N ALA A 47 9.68 7.56 19.09
CA ALA A 47 10.01 6.13 19.08
C ALA A 47 9.19 5.37 18.02
N MET A 48 7.89 5.69 17.90
CA MET A 48 7.02 5.10 16.88
C MET A 48 7.48 5.48 15.46
N GLU A 49 7.83 6.76 15.25
CA GLU A 49 8.32 7.24 13.95
C GLU A 49 9.62 6.55 13.55
N GLN A 50 10.60 6.49 14.45
CA GLN A 50 11.87 5.79 14.19
C GLN A 50 11.66 4.30 13.91
N THR A 51 10.78 3.65 14.67
CA THR A 51 10.46 2.23 14.46
C THR A 51 9.78 2.01 13.10
N TRP A 52 8.87 2.89 12.73
CA TRP A 52 8.19 2.84 11.43
C TRP A 52 9.18 3.04 10.28
N GLU A 53 10.08 4.02 10.40
CA GLU A 53 11.13 4.29 9.41
C GLU A 53 12.05 3.08 9.26
N HIS A 54 12.46 2.48 10.38
CA HIS A 54 13.28 1.27 10.34
C HIS A 54 12.57 0.12 9.64
N MET A 55 11.28 -0.09 9.91
CA MET A 55 10.45 -1.09 9.25
C MET A 55 10.43 -0.89 7.74
N VAL A 56 10.05 0.31 7.27
CA VAL A 56 9.94 0.65 5.85
C VAL A 56 11.29 0.56 5.15
N GLN A 57 12.34 1.11 5.75
CA GLN A 57 13.67 1.16 5.14
C GLN A 57 14.36 -0.20 5.09
N ARG A 58 14.08 -1.13 6.02
CA ARG A 58 14.95 -2.30 6.22
C ARG A 58 14.25 -3.65 6.34
N ARG A 59 12.97 -3.70 6.74
CA ARG A 59 12.29 -4.96 7.12
C ARG A 59 10.89 -5.13 6.51
N MET A 60 10.61 -4.46 5.41
CA MET A 60 9.33 -4.53 4.70
C MET A 60 9.54 -5.05 3.28
N TYR A 61 8.74 -6.04 2.87
CA TYR A 61 8.72 -6.56 1.51
C TYR A 61 8.14 -5.53 0.53
N VAL A 62 8.39 -5.69 -0.77
CA VAL A 62 7.88 -4.76 -1.81
C VAL A 62 6.35 -4.72 -1.85
N THR A 63 5.67 -5.76 -1.39
CA THR A 63 4.20 -5.80 -1.26
C THR A 63 3.66 -5.01 -0.06
N GLY A 64 4.55 -4.45 0.77
CA GLY A 64 4.19 -3.89 2.08
C GLY A 64 4.05 -4.95 3.18
N GLY A 65 4.23 -6.24 2.87
CA GLY A 65 4.19 -7.32 3.85
C GLY A 65 5.32 -7.23 4.87
N ILE A 66 5.04 -7.63 6.11
CA ILE A 66 6.02 -7.65 7.22
C ILE A 66 6.07 -9.02 7.89
N GLY A 67 7.27 -9.41 8.34
CA GLY A 67 7.55 -10.71 8.92
C GLY A 67 8.27 -11.63 7.94
N ALA A 68 9.56 -11.84 8.16
CA ALA A 68 10.44 -12.59 7.27
C ALA A 68 10.79 -13.99 7.80
N VAL A 69 10.54 -14.26 9.08
CA VAL A 69 10.94 -15.51 9.74
C VAL A 69 9.71 -16.32 10.12
N PRO A 70 9.40 -17.42 9.41
CA PRO A 70 8.21 -18.23 9.69
C PRO A 70 8.13 -18.76 11.11
N ALA A 71 9.25 -19.20 11.69
CA ALA A 71 9.29 -19.72 13.06
C ALA A 71 8.94 -18.68 14.14
N LEU A 72 9.00 -17.39 13.81
CA LEU A 72 8.63 -16.29 14.70
C LEU A 72 7.30 -15.64 14.31
N GLU A 73 6.77 -15.97 13.13
CA GLU A 73 5.66 -15.23 12.50
C GLU A 73 5.96 -13.72 12.52
N GLY A 74 7.22 -13.39 12.23
CA GLY A 74 7.86 -12.22 12.82
C GLY A 74 9.03 -11.64 12.03
N PHE A 75 9.53 -10.50 12.50
CA PHE A 75 10.64 -9.80 11.88
C PHE A 75 11.94 -10.61 11.93
N GLY A 76 12.65 -10.63 10.80
CA GLY A 76 14.05 -11.05 10.72
C GLY A 76 15.00 -9.89 11.02
N ASN A 77 16.27 -10.07 10.64
CA ASN A 77 17.28 -9.03 10.67
C ASN A 77 17.06 -7.98 9.58
N ASP A 78 17.81 -6.87 9.65
CA ASP A 78 17.79 -5.86 8.59
C ASP A 78 18.18 -6.47 7.25
N TYR A 79 17.40 -6.18 6.21
CA TYR A 79 17.58 -6.70 4.84
C TYR A 79 17.43 -8.23 4.70
N GLU A 80 16.98 -8.93 5.75
CA GLU A 80 16.58 -10.35 5.68
C GLU A 80 15.16 -10.45 5.10
N LEU A 81 15.06 -10.32 3.78
CA LEU A 81 13.80 -10.31 3.03
C LEU A 81 13.83 -11.34 1.90
N ASP A 82 14.10 -12.60 2.26
CA ASP A 82 14.01 -13.70 1.30
C ASP A 82 12.55 -13.86 0.83
N PRO A 83 12.27 -13.78 -0.48
CA PRO A 83 10.92 -13.82 -1.01
C PRO A 83 10.28 -15.22 -0.95
N GLU A 84 11.08 -16.28 -0.85
CA GLU A 84 10.61 -17.66 -0.74
C GLU A 84 10.28 -18.04 0.71
N LEU A 85 11.00 -17.48 1.67
CA LEU A 85 10.75 -17.67 3.11
C LEU A 85 9.79 -16.63 3.72
N ALA A 86 9.29 -15.68 2.92
CA ALA A 86 8.43 -14.61 3.38
C ALA A 86 7.20 -15.16 4.12
N TYR A 87 7.13 -14.87 5.43
CA TYR A 87 5.94 -15.20 6.20
C TYR A 87 4.82 -14.23 5.85
N ALA A 88 5.11 -12.92 5.94
CA ALA A 88 4.27 -11.82 5.47
C ALA A 88 2.77 -12.05 5.76
N GLU A 89 2.45 -12.36 7.02
CA GLU A 89 1.11 -12.75 7.43
C GLU A 89 0.08 -11.67 7.08
N THR A 90 -1.11 -12.07 6.63
CA THR A 90 -2.20 -11.12 6.36
C THR A 90 -2.57 -10.31 7.60
N CYS A 91 -2.66 -10.91 8.79
CA CYS A 91 -2.92 -10.15 10.01
C CYS A 91 -1.81 -9.14 10.33
N ALA A 92 -0.56 -9.41 9.94
CA ALA A 92 0.53 -8.49 10.16
C ALA A 92 0.40 -7.26 9.26
N ALA A 93 0.03 -7.45 7.99
CA ALA A 93 -0.34 -6.36 7.10
C ALA A 93 -1.51 -5.53 7.67
N LEU A 94 -2.59 -6.17 8.12
CA LEU A 94 -3.75 -5.50 8.72
C LEU A 94 -3.38 -4.71 9.99
N SER A 95 -2.54 -5.28 10.86
CA SER A 95 -2.07 -4.57 12.05
C SER A 95 -1.25 -3.31 11.70
N CYS A 96 -0.48 -3.36 10.62
CA CYS A 96 0.29 -2.22 10.14
C CYS A 96 -0.62 -1.17 9.47
N LEU A 97 -1.68 -1.58 8.77
CA LEU A 97 -2.70 -0.66 8.27
C LEU A 97 -3.32 0.18 9.40
N PHE A 98 -3.69 -0.47 10.50
CA PHE A 98 -4.26 0.24 11.65
C PHE A 98 -3.25 1.19 12.30
N TRP A 99 -1.99 0.78 12.41
CA TRP A 99 -0.93 1.65 12.92
C TRP A 99 -0.70 2.87 12.03
N ASN A 100 -0.60 2.66 10.72
CA ASN A 100 -0.51 3.72 9.70
C ASN A 100 -1.67 4.71 9.81
N TRP A 101 -2.89 4.22 9.98
CA TRP A 101 -4.05 5.08 10.18
C TRP A 101 -3.88 5.99 11.40
N GLN A 102 -3.52 5.43 12.56
CA GLN A 102 -3.32 6.22 13.77
C GLN A 102 -2.20 7.26 13.62
N LEU A 103 -1.06 6.89 13.02
CA LEU A 103 0.02 7.83 12.76
C LEU A 103 -0.40 8.95 11.78
N SER A 104 -1.26 8.64 10.81
CA SER A 104 -1.80 9.65 9.89
C SER A 104 -2.68 10.67 10.62
N LEU A 105 -3.50 10.22 11.59
CA LEU A 105 -4.33 11.10 12.41
C LEU A 105 -3.51 11.99 13.35
N ILE A 106 -2.41 11.47 13.89
CA ILE A 106 -1.54 12.23 14.82
C ILE A 106 -0.70 13.27 14.09
N THR A 107 -0.17 12.91 12.92
CA THR A 107 0.90 13.70 12.26
C THR A 107 0.44 14.48 11.04
N ALA A 108 -0.74 14.15 10.49
CA ALA A 108 -1.20 14.64 9.19
C ALA A 108 -0.19 14.44 8.04
N ARG A 109 0.71 13.44 8.13
CA ARG A 109 1.68 13.12 7.07
C ARG A 109 1.17 12.04 6.12
N ALA A 110 1.25 12.30 4.82
CA ALA A 110 0.71 11.42 3.79
C ALA A 110 1.40 10.06 3.70
N ARG A 111 2.70 9.94 4.07
CA ARG A 111 3.47 8.69 4.04
C ARG A 111 2.79 7.52 4.73
N TYR A 112 2.03 7.78 5.79
CA TYR A 112 1.28 6.76 6.49
C TYR A 112 0.05 6.31 5.71
N SER A 113 -0.68 7.25 5.12
CA SER A 113 -1.83 6.96 4.25
C SER A 113 -1.42 6.32 2.92
N ASP A 114 -0.22 6.64 2.43
CA ASP A 114 0.38 6.03 1.25
C ASP A 114 0.77 4.57 1.51
N LEU A 115 1.47 4.30 2.62
CA LEU A 115 1.76 2.92 3.01
C LEU A 115 0.48 2.14 3.33
N PHE A 116 -0.55 2.79 3.87
CA PHE A 116 -1.86 2.19 4.05
C PHE A 116 -2.44 1.71 2.71
N GLU A 117 -2.48 2.58 1.69
CA GLU A 117 -2.95 2.22 0.35
C GLU A 117 -2.16 1.03 -0.21
N TRP A 118 -0.84 1.13 -0.15
CA TRP A 118 0.05 0.12 -0.71
C TRP A 118 -0.14 -1.25 -0.06
N GLN A 119 -0.24 -1.29 1.28
CA GLN A 119 -0.51 -2.54 2.00
C GLN A 119 -1.93 -3.06 1.74
N LEU A 120 -2.93 -2.18 1.64
CA LEU A 120 -4.32 -2.57 1.38
C LEU A 120 -4.41 -3.31 0.04
N TYR A 121 -3.90 -2.71 -1.04
CA TYR A 121 -3.99 -3.26 -2.38
C TYR A 121 -3.07 -4.47 -2.63
N ASN A 122 -2.04 -4.67 -1.79
CA ASN A 122 -1.08 -5.76 -1.95
C ASN A 122 -1.13 -6.74 -0.77
N ALA A 123 -0.37 -6.49 0.30
CA ALA A 123 -0.16 -7.43 1.41
C ALA A 123 -1.43 -7.82 2.20
N ALA A 124 -2.47 -6.99 2.20
CA ALA A 124 -3.76 -7.33 2.80
C ALA A 124 -4.67 -8.05 1.80
N ALA A 125 -4.92 -7.45 0.62
CA ALA A 125 -5.85 -7.98 -0.37
C ALA A 125 -5.47 -9.38 -0.89
N VAL A 126 -4.18 -9.69 -0.98
CA VAL A 126 -3.71 -11.02 -1.39
C VAL A 126 -4.27 -12.15 -0.51
N GLY A 127 -4.53 -11.84 0.76
CA GLY A 127 -5.01 -12.77 1.78
C GLY A 127 -6.43 -13.27 1.56
N MET A 128 -7.22 -12.67 0.66
CA MET A 128 -8.59 -13.06 0.36
C MET A 128 -8.73 -13.35 -1.14
N GLY A 129 -9.25 -14.51 -1.51
CA GLY A 129 -9.57 -14.79 -2.90
C GLY A 129 -10.77 -14.00 -3.39
N LEU A 130 -10.92 -13.94 -4.72
CA LEU A 130 -12.02 -13.22 -5.39
C LEU A 130 -13.40 -13.74 -5.00
N SER A 131 -13.50 -15.00 -4.59
CA SER A 131 -14.73 -15.61 -4.11
C SER A 131 -15.19 -15.03 -2.76
N GLY A 132 -14.27 -14.40 -2.01
CA GLY A 132 -14.46 -13.97 -0.62
C GLY A 132 -14.56 -15.12 0.39
N LYS A 133 -14.29 -16.37 -0.02
CA LYS A 133 -14.53 -17.60 0.77
C LYS A 133 -13.27 -18.41 1.06
N ASP A 134 -12.14 -17.99 0.52
CA ASP A 134 -10.87 -18.69 0.64
C ASP A 134 -9.75 -17.67 0.87
N TYR A 135 -8.74 -18.10 1.61
CA TYR A 135 -7.77 -17.20 2.23
C TYR A 135 -6.35 -17.74 2.15
N LEU A 136 -5.37 -16.83 2.14
CA LEU A 136 -3.98 -17.12 2.47
C LEU A 136 -3.70 -16.65 3.90
N TYR A 137 -2.90 -17.43 4.63
CA TYR A 137 -2.39 -17.02 5.94
C TYR A 137 -1.06 -16.27 5.76
N ASN A 138 -0.08 -16.96 5.18
CA ASN A 138 1.22 -16.45 4.78
C ASN A 138 1.21 -16.06 3.30
N ASN A 139 1.89 -14.97 2.95
CA ASN A 139 1.83 -14.37 1.62
C ASN A 139 3.23 -14.32 1.00
N PRO A 140 3.70 -15.41 0.39
CA PRO A 140 5.04 -15.46 -0.19
C PRO A 140 5.16 -14.54 -1.41
N LEU A 141 6.39 -14.18 -1.78
CA LEU A 141 6.71 -13.46 -3.01
C LEU A 141 7.31 -14.36 -4.09
N VAL A 142 7.65 -15.59 -3.73
CA VAL A 142 8.03 -16.70 -4.62
C VAL A 142 7.29 -17.95 -4.16
N CYS A 143 6.59 -18.61 -5.06
CA CYS A 143 5.93 -19.90 -4.83
C CYS A 143 6.38 -20.90 -5.90
N ARG A 144 7.18 -21.90 -5.50
CA ARG A 144 7.64 -22.98 -6.41
C ARG A 144 6.70 -24.17 -6.45
N SER A 145 5.85 -24.34 -5.42
CA SER A 145 4.93 -25.46 -5.31
C SER A 145 3.65 -25.09 -4.55
N GLY A 146 2.51 -25.15 -5.25
CA GLY A 146 1.23 -25.63 -4.70
C GLY A 146 0.60 -24.88 -3.53
N VAL A 147 0.92 -23.60 -3.29
CA VAL A 147 0.18 -22.82 -2.31
C VAL A 147 -1.22 -22.55 -2.85
N THR A 148 -2.23 -23.11 -2.18
CA THR A 148 -3.64 -22.86 -2.46
C THR A 148 -4.29 -22.09 -1.34
N ARG A 149 -5.25 -21.23 -1.70
CA ARG A 149 -6.14 -20.61 -0.72
C ARG A 149 -6.96 -21.68 -0.02
N ARG A 150 -7.20 -21.48 1.28
CA ARG A 150 -8.03 -22.37 2.10
C ARG A 150 -9.25 -21.65 2.64
N ALA A 151 -10.36 -22.35 2.72
CA ALA A 151 -11.58 -21.79 3.30
C ALA A 151 -11.40 -21.41 4.78
N TRP A 152 -10.58 -22.16 5.52
CA TRP A 152 -10.33 -21.94 6.94
C TRP A 152 -8.98 -22.53 7.38
N TYR A 153 -8.51 -22.08 8.54
CA TYR A 153 -7.29 -22.56 9.20
C TYR A 153 -7.61 -22.99 10.63
N SER A 154 -6.78 -23.83 11.23
CA SER A 154 -6.90 -24.19 12.65
C SER A 154 -6.80 -22.97 13.58
N VAL A 155 -6.01 -21.97 13.17
CA VAL A 155 -5.94 -20.63 13.77
C VAL A 155 -6.51 -19.63 12.76
N PRO A 156 -7.80 -19.29 12.83
CA PRO A 156 -8.48 -18.51 11.77
C PRO A 156 -8.45 -17.00 12.03
N CYS A 157 -7.29 -16.46 12.41
CA CYS A 157 -7.13 -15.02 12.58
C CYS A 157 -7.31 -14.27 11.26
N CYS A 158 -6.72 -14.75 10.15
CA CYS A 158 -6.74 -14.03 8.86
C CYS A 158 -8.17 -13.87 8.28
N PRO A 159 -9.00 -14.93 8.15
CA PRO A 159 -10.36 -14.78 7.62
C PRO A 159 -11.19 -13.74 8.39
N SER A 160 -11.23 -13.86 9.73
CA SER A 160 -12.02 -12.96 10.58
C SER A 160 -11.48 -11.52 10.59
N ASN A 161 -10.16 -11.34 10.55
CA ASN A 161 -9.52 -10.03 10.53
C ASN A 161 -9.71 -9.31 9.17
N LEU A 162 -9.67 -10.06 8.07
CA LEU A 162 -10.04 -9.54 6.74
C LEU A 162 -11.51 -9.11 6.70
N SER A 163 -12.43 -9.98 7.14
CA SER A 163 -13.87 -9.67 7.12
C SER A 163 -14.19 -8.38 7.88
N ARG A 164 -13.67 -8.21 9.10
CA ARG A 164 -13.91 -6.96 9.86
C ARG A 164 -13.29 -5.75 9.18
N THR A 165 -12.11 -5.88 8.58
CA THR A 165 -11.41 -4.75 7.95
C THR A 165 -12.14 -4.29 6.68
N TRP A 166 -12.58 -5.22 5.84
CA TRP A 166 -13.38 -4.90 4.65
C TRP A 166 -14.73 -4.29 5.01
N ALA A 167 -15.40 -4.81 6.04
CA ALA A 167 -16.67 -4.26 6.51
C ALA A 167 -16.55 -2.81 7.00
N ASP A 168 -15.38 -2.43 7.55
CA ASP A 168 -15.12 -1.10 8.11
C ASP A 168 -14.25 -0.19 7.22
N LEU A 169 -13.97 -0.60 5.98
CA LEU A 169 -12.99 0.08 5.12
C LEU A 169 -13.32 1.56 4.88
N GLY A 170 -14.61 1.91 4.86
CA GLY A 170 -15.09 3.29 4.68
C GLY A 170 -14.54 4.28 5.71
N LYS A 171 -14.16 3.82 6.91
CA LYS A 171 -13.60 4.67 7.98
C LYS A 171 -12.23 5.25 7.65
N TYR A 172 -11.52 4.65 6.70
CA TYR A 172 -10.15 5.02 6.35
C TYR A 172 -10.07 5.95 5.14
N ILE A 173 -11.21 6.34 4.55
CA ILE A 173 -11.24 7.13 3.32
C ILE A 173 -10.91 8.60 3.57
N CYS A 174 -11.48 9.20 4.62
CA CYS A 174 -11.25 10.59 4.98
C CYS A 174 -11.20 10.78 6.50
N SER A 175 -10.56 11.85 6.95
CA SER A 175 -10.62 12.35 8.32
C SER A 175 -10.82 13.86 8.30
N ALA A 176 -11.31 14.44 9.39
CA ALA A 176 -11.51 15.88 9.47
C ALA A 176 -11.43 16.41 10.90
N ASP A 177 -11.14 17.70 10.99
CA ASP A 177 -11.39 18.54 12.16
C ASP A 177 -12.37 19.68 11.79
N ALA A 178 -12.43 20.73 12.60
CA ALA A 178 -13.34 21.85 12.36
C ALA A 178 -13.08 22.57 11.02
N ASP A 179 -11.82 22.68 10.57
CA ASP A 179 -11.42 23.53 9.43
C ASP A 179 -10.59 22.77 8.37
N ASN A 180 -10.30 21.49 8.60
CA ASN A 180 -9.50 20.65 7.70
C ASN A 180 -10.21 19.34 7.37
N LEU A 181 -10.16 18.96 6.10
CA LEU A 181 -10.65 17.68 5.59
C LEU A 181 -9.53 16.99 4.83
N TRP A 182 -9.11 15.80 5.25
CA TRP A 182 -8.11 14.98 4.57
C TRP A 182 -8.77 13.87 3.77
N ILE A 183 -8.43 13.77 2.49
CA ILE A 183 -8.77 12.63 1.65
C ILE A 183 -7.57 11.67 1.62
N HIS A 184 -7.69 10.57 2.37
CA HIS A 184 -6.63 9.58 2.52
C HIS A 184 -6.68 8.52 1.41
N GLN A 185 -7.86 8.05 1.01
CA GLN A 185 -7.99 6.97 0.02
C GLN A 185 -8.90 7.39 -1.14
N TYR A 186 -8.54 6.97 -2.35
CA TYR A 186 -9.31 7.23 -3.56
C TYR A 186 -10.17 6.01 -3.92
N ILE A 187 -11.09 5.69 -3.03
CA ILE A 187 -12.04 4.57 -3.19
C ILE A 187 -13.43 5.15 -3.44
N GLY A 188 -14.12 4.65 -4.47
CA GLY A 188 -15.47 5.06 -4.82
C GLY A 188 -16.40 4.99 -3.61
N SER A 189 -16.98 6.12 -3.19
CA SER A 189 -17.67 6.22 -1.90
C SER A 189 -18.59 7.44 -1.78
N ARG A 190 -19.54 7.36 -0.84
CA ARG A 190 -20.37 8.50 -0.39
C ARG A 190 -20.25 8.61 1.12
N ILE A 191 -19.73 9.74 1.60
CA ILE A 191 -19.36 9.92 3.00
C ILE A 191 -20.00 11.20 3.52
N ARG A 192 -20.49 11.14 4.75
CA ARG A 192 -20.91 12.30 5.54
C ARG A 192 -19.83 12.59 6.58
N VAL A 193 -19.33 13.82 6.59
CA VAL A 193 -18.27 14.27 7.49
C VAL A 193 -18.80 15.44 8.31
N GLU A 194 -18.62 15.36 9.63
CA GLU A 194 -18.99 16.42 10.56
C GLU A 194 -17.80 17.34 10.82
N MET A 195 -17.89 18.60 10.38
CA MET A 195 -16.84 19.62 10.56
C MET A 195 -17.36 20.81 11.38
N GLY A 196 -18.27 20.55 12.33
CA GLY A 196 -19.16 21.55 12.96
C GLY A 196 -20.45 21.78 12.18
N GLU A 197 -20.45 21.47 10.88
CA GLU A 197 -21.63 21.28 10.02
C GLU A 197 -21.38 20.09 9.09
N GLU A 198 -22.46 19.47 8.61
CA GLU A 198 -22.37 18.33 7.70
C GLU A 198 -21.79 18.75 6.34
N VAL A 199 -20.76 18.01 5.89
CA VAL A 199 -20.21 18.05 4.55
C VAL A 199 -20.36 16.68 3.91
N ASN A 200 -21.07 16.63 2.78
CA ASN A 200 -21.21 15.41 1.99
C ASN A 200 -20.09 15.35 0.94
N ILE A 201 -19.46 14.18 0.83
CA ILE A 201 -18.39 13.90 -0.13
C ILE A 201 -18.81 12.72 -0.98
N HIS A 202 -18.69 12.85 -2.30
CA HIS A 202 -18.85 11.75 -3.24
C HIS A 202 -17.56 11.57 -4.03
N VAL A 203 -16.93 10.42 -3.88
CA VAL A 203 -15.72 10.04 -4.61
C VAL A 203 -16.12 9.05 -5.70
N GLU A 204 -15.75 9.34 -6.93
CA GLU A 204 -15.83 8.45 -8.08
C GLU A 204 -14.39 8.20 -8.54
N SER A 205 -13.94 6.95 -8.56
CA SER A 205 -12.54 6.62 -8.86
C SER A 205 -12.44 5.38 -9.72
N ASP A 206 -11.59 5.46 -10.74
CA ASP A 206 -11.20 4.31 -11.57
C ASP A 206 -9.93 3.62 -11.05
N LEU A 207 -9.39 4.06 -9.90
CA LEU A 207 -8.31 3.35 -9.22
C LEU A 207 -8.79 1.98 -8.73
N PRO A 208 -7.91 0.97 -8.72
CA PRO A 208 -6.46 1.03 -8.99
C PRO A 208 -6.08 0.85 -10.47
N TRP A 209 -7.03 0.88 -11.40
CA TRP A 209 -6.79 0.52 -12.81
C TRP A 209 -6.41 1.72 -13.68
N ILE A 210 -7.12 2.83 -13.50
CA ILE A 210 -6.91 4.08 -14.23
C ILE A 210 -6.74 5.20 -13.20
N GLY A 211 -5.78 6.09 -13.46
CA GLY A 211 -5.44 7.19 -12.56
C GLY A 211 -6.43 8.34 -12.59
N LYS A 212 -7.74 8.09 -12.66
CA LYS A 212 -8.77 9.14 -12.72
C LYS A 212 -9.64 9.10 -11.47
N THR A 213 -9.86 10.25 -10.85
CA THR A 213 -10.74 10.38 -9.68
C THR A 213 -11.47 11.72 -9.71
N SER A 214 -12.77 11.71 -9.45
CA SER A 214 -13.60 12.90 -9.26
C SER A 214 -14.12 12.93 -7.83
N ILE A 215 -14.02 14.08 -7.18
CA ILE A 215 -14.46 14.30 -5.80
C ILE A 215 -15.46 15.46 -5.81
N HIS A 216 -16.72 15.16 -5.50
CA HIS A 216 -17.75 16.17 -5.35
C HIS A 216 -17.88 16.55 -3.89
N ILE A 217 -17.89 17.85 -3.61
CA ILE A 217 -17.97 18.42 -2.28
C ILE A 217 -19.29 19.17 -2.14
N LYS A 218 -20.04 18.85 -1.10
CA LYS A 218 -21.35 19.44 -0.84
C LYS A 218 -21.50 19.78 0.64
N PRO A 219 -21.02 20.95 1.09
CA PRO A 219 -21.33 21.46 2.43
C PRO A 219 -22.80 21.89 2.50
N ALA A 220 -23.37 21.92 3.71
CA ALA A 220 -24.74 22.40 3.93
C ALA A 220 -24.95 23.87 3.51
N ARG A 221 -23.92 24.71 3.69
CA ARG A 221 -23.84 26.09 3.23
C ARG A 221 -22.41 26.42 2.77
N PRO A 222 -22.21 27.42 1.90
CA PRO A 222 -20.87 27.85 1.52
C PRO A 222 -20.00 28.17 2.74
N ARG A 223 -18.83 27.56 2.83
CA ARG A 223 -17.90 27.73 3.96
C ARG A 223 -16.46 27.56 3.52
N GLU A 224 -15.56 28.34 4.15
CA GLU A 224 -14.12 28.15 3.99
C GLU A 224 -13.62 26.99 4.85
N PHE A 225 -12.87 26.07 4.24
CA PHE A 225 -12.05 25.07 4.91
C PHE A 225 -10.91 24.63 4.00
N THR A 226 -9.91 23.94 4.58
CA THR A 226 -8.78 23.37 3.82
C THR A 226 -9.05 21.91 3.49
N LEU A 227 -9.06 21.59 2.20
CA LEU A 227 -9.05 20.21 1.73
C LEU A 227 -7.60 19.76 1.50
N HIS A 228 -7.20 18.66 2.11
CA HIS A 228 -5.89 18.04 1.97
C HIS A 228 -6.02 16.79 1.09
N LEU A 229 -5.55 16.89 -0.16
CA LEU A 229 -5.55 15.78 -1.10
C LEU A 229 -4.24 15.01 -1.03
N ARG A 230 -4.28 13.70 -0.77
CA ARG A 230 -3.05 12.90 -0.81
C ARG A 230 -2.51 12.82 -2.24
N ILE A 231 -1.28 13.22 -2.46
CA ILE A 231 -0.53 12.90 -3.68
C ILE A 231 0.29 11.65 -3.38
N PRO A 232 -0.03 10.49 -3.98
CA PRO A 232 0.65 9.23 -3.69
C PRO A 232 2.12 9.23 -4.13
N SER A 233 2.95 8.45 -3.44
CA SER A 233 4.40 8.34 -3.72
C SER A 233 4.71 7.73 -5.09
N TRP A 234 3.78 6.94 -5.62
CA TRP A 234 3.90 6.28 -6.92
C TRP A 234 3.58 7.19 -8.12
N VAL A 235 3.03 8.39 -7.89
CA VAL A 235 2.77 9.36 -8.95
C VAL A 235 4.09 9.93 -9.47
N ALA A 236 4.30 9.91 -10.78
CA ALA A 236 5.50 10.44 -11.42
C ALA A 236 5.71 11.93 -11.09
N ALA A 237 6.96 12.38 -11.05
CA ALA A 237 7.29 13.80 -10.96
C ALA A 237 7.41 14.37 -12.36
N GLU A 238 6.48 15.25 -12.73
CA GLU A 238 6.62 16.15 -13.87
C GLU A 238 6.67 15.46 -15.26
N PRO A 239 6.43 16.20 -16.35
CA PRO A 239 5.92 17.57 -16.40
C PRO A 239 4.39 17.68 -16.37
N ALA A 240 3.64 16.56 -16.31
CA ALA A 240 2.19 16.57 -16.53
C ALA A 240 1.34 15.90 -15.42
N SER A 241 1.93 15.39 -14.33
CA SER A 241 1.19 14.67 -13.30
C SER A 241 1.60 15.05 -11.86
N PRO A 242 0.65 15.17 -10.90
CA PRO A 242 -0.80 15.06 -11.07
C PRO A 242 -1.42 16.27 -11.78
N MET A 243 -2.40 16.04 -12.67
CA MET A 243 -3.28 17.12 -13.13
C MET A 243 -4.45 17.25 -12.17
N ILE A 244 -4.69 18.47 -11.70
CA ILE A 244 -5.80 18.76 -10.79
C ILE A 244 -6.64 19.88 -11.39
N LYS A 245 -7.96 19.67 -11.47
CA LYS A 245 -8.92 20.72 -11.84
C LYS A 245 -9.92 20.91 -10.71
N ILE A 246 -10.35 22.15 -10.50
CA ILE A 246 -11.48 22.47 -9.63
C ILE A 246 -12.51 23.22 -10.47
N ASN A 247 -13.73 22.68 -10.57
CA ASN A 247 -14.79 23.23 -11.41
C ASN A 247 -14.35 23.46 -12.86
N ASN A 248 -13.67 22.47 -13.45
CA ASN A 248 -13.05 22.48 -14.79
C ASN A 248 -11.85 23.43 -14.98
N GLU A 249 -11.49 24.24 -13.99
CA GLU A 249 -10.34 25.13 -14.05
C GLU A 249 -9.08 24.43 -13.51
N PRO A 250 -7.95 24.41 -14.25
CA PRO A 250 -6.70 23.86 -13.77
C PRO A 250 -6.21 24.55 -12.49
N LEU A 251 -5.81 23.77 -11.49
CA LEU A 251 -5.13 24.30 -10.32
C LEU A 251 -3.70 24.71 -10.72
N ALA A 252 -3.34 25.99 -10.54
CA ALA A 252 -2.06 26.53 -10.97
C ALA A 252 -0.86 25.75 -10.35
N SER A 253 0.11 25.39 -11.19
CA SER A 253 1.29 24.58 -10.83
C SER A 253 2.22 25.23 -9.81
N THR A 254 2.14 26.56 -9.64
CA THR A 254 2.96 27.33 -8.69
C THR A 254 2.72 26.97 -7.23
N GLY A 255 1.60 26.30 -6.90
CA GLY A 255 1.34 25.73 -5.56
C GLY A 255 1.59 24.22 -5.42
N LEU A 256 1.82 23.50 -6.52
CA LEU A 256 2.02 22.03 -6.54
C LEU A 256 3.48 21.63 -6.27
N ALA A 257 4.44 22.45 -6.71
CA ALA A 257 5.87 22.16 -6.63
C ALA A 257 6.48 22.30 -5.22
N ALA A 258 5.81 23.01 -4.30
CA ALA A 258 6.36 23.33 -2.98
C ALA A 258 6.23 22.20 -1.92
N ALA A 259 5.58 21.08 -2.25
CA ALA A 259 5.21 20.05 -1.26
C ALA A 259 5.88 18.69 -1.46
N ARG A 260 6.66 18.48 -2.53
CA ARG A 260 7.28 17.17 -2.77
C ARG A 260 8.51 16.98 -1.86
N PRO A 261 8.54 15.94 -1.01
CA PRO A 261 9.68 15.69 -0.15
C PRO A 261 10.95 15.42 -0.97
N SER A 262 12.11 15.79 -0.43
CA SER A 262 13.40 15.45 -1.06
C SER A 262 13.54 13.92 -1.17
N GLN A 263 14.21 13.44 -2.23
CA GLN A 263 14.54 12.03 -2.32
C GLN A 263 15.41 11.61 -1.12
N PRO A 264 15.20 10.42 -0.55
CA PRO A 264 15.98 9.96 0.57
C PRO A 264 17.42 9.70 0.14
N ALA A 265 18.35 9.84 1.09
CA ALA A 265 19.78 9.62 0.84
C ALA A 265 20.13 8.16 0.47
N GLN A 266 19.26 7.20 0.78
CA GLN A 266 19.44 5.78 0.50
C GLN A 266 18.10 5.14 0.13
N PRO A 267 18.07 4.20 -0.84
CA PRO A 267 16.84 3.48 -1.17
C PRO A 267 16.40 2.55 -0.03
N THR A 268 15.10 2.32 0.09
CA THR A 268 14.54 1.32 1.00
C THR A 268 14.96 -0.10 0.59
N ALA A 269 14.88 -1.06 1.51
CA ALA A 269 15.24 -2.45 1.25
C ALA A 269 14.48 -3.05 0.05
N SER A 270 13.22 -2.67 -0.14
CA SER A 270 12.35 -3.20 -1.20
C SER A 270 12.26 -2.32 -2.45
N GLY A 271 12.79 -1.09 -2.41
CA GLY A 271 12.69 -0.11 -3.50
C GLY A 271 11.35 0.64 -3.58
N TYR A 272 10.39 0.36 -2.70
CA TYR A 272 9.19 1.17 -2.52
C TYR A 272 9.38 2.14 -1.34
N ASP A 273 9.01 3.40 -1.53
CA ASP A 273 9.21 4.45 -0.54
C ASP A 273 8.00 5.40 -0.41
N PRO A 274 7.21 5.29 0.67
CA PRO A 274 6.07 6.16 0.93
C PRO A 274 6.46 7.60 1.34
N GLU A 275 7.71 7.89 1.67
CA GLU A 275 8.17 9.24 2.06
C GLU A 275 8.00 10.27 0.95
N GLN A 276 7.85 9.83 -0.30
CA GLN A 276 7.65 10.72 -1.45
C GLN A 276 6.21 11.22 -1.59
N SER A 277 5.28 10.72 -0.78
CA SER A 277 3.90 11.19 -0.75
C SER A 277 3.73 12.44 0.12
N TYR A 278 2.74 13.26 -0.19
CA TYR A 278 2.42 14.47 0.58
C TYR A 278 0.93 14.79 0.49
N PHE A 279 0.44 15.63 1.40
CA PHE A 279 -0.89 16.21 1.27
C PHE A 279 -0.77 17.58 0.60
N LEU A 280 -1.58 17.80 -0.45
CA LEU A 280 -1.73 19.09 -1.08
C LEU A 280 -2.88 19.86 -0.41
N PRO A 281 -2.61 20.95 0.33
CA PRO A 281 -3.64 21.75 0.95
C PRO A 281 -4.30 22.71 -0.07
N ILE A 282 -5.62 22.71 -0.10
CA ILE A 282 -6.44 23.60 -0.93
C ILE A 282 -7.43 24.32 -0.01
N ARG A 283 -7.12 25.56 0.34
CA ARG A 283 -7.99 26.42 1.15
C ARG A 283 -8.83 27.31 0.26
N ARG A 284 -10.16 27.20 0.36
CA ARG A 284 -11.12 28.06 -0.35
C ARG A 284 -12.49 27.98 0.31
N VAL A 285 -13.39 28.86 -0.10
CA VAL A 285 -14.83 28.70 0.15
C VAL A 285 -15.34 27.58 -0.77
N TRP A 286 -15.84 26.52 -0.15
CA TRP A 286 -16.48 25.40 -0.83
C TRP A 286 -17.99 25.59 -0.84
N SER A 287 -18.64 25.32 -1.97
CA SER A 287 -20.09 25.40 -2.15
C SER A 287 -20.66 24.08 -2.67
N ALA A 288 -21.97 23.89 -2.52
CA ALA A 288 -22.64 22.73 -3.07
C ALA A 288 -22.45 22.66 -4.60
N GLY A 289 -21.87 21.55 -5.07
CA GLY A 289 -21.59 21.33 -6.50
C GLY A 289 -20.14 21.59 -6.91
N ASP A 290 -19.28 22.02 -5.98
CA ASP A 290 -17.84 22.06 -6.25
C ASP A 290 -17.31 20.64 -6.53
N MET A 291 -16.53 20.52 -7.60
CA MET A 291 -15.96 19.25 -8.06
C MET A 291 -14.47 19.40 -8.28
N ILE A 292 -13.72 18.40 -7.83
CA ILE A 292 -12.30 18.25 -8.07
C ILE A 292 -12.09 17.05 -8.97
N GLU A 293 -11.29 17.23 -10.01
CA GLU A 293 -10.84 16.13 -10.88
C GLU A 293 -9.33 15.95 -10.72
N LEU A 294 -8.93 14.71 -10.47
CA LEU A 294 -7.55 14.26 -10.29
C LEU A 294 -7.22 13.28 -11.42
N THR A 295 -6.14 13.57 -12.15
CA THR A 295 -5.57 12.66 -13.14
C THR A 295 -4.11 12.38 -12.81
N TYR A 296 -3.80 11.10 -12.62
CA TYR A 296 -2.48 10.56 -12.34
C TYR A 296 -1.94 9.79 -13.54
N ASP A 297 -0.67 10.00 -13.83
CA ASP A 297 0.09 9.08 -14.66
C ASP A 297 0.45 7.86 -13.81
N MET A 298 0.17 6.68 -14.36
CA MET A 298 0.48 5.39 -13.74
C MET A 298 1.45 4.62 -14.63
N PRO A 299 2.74 5.03 -14.68
CA PRO A 299 3.76 4.31 -15.43
C PRO A 299 4.02 2.93 -14.83
N ILE A 300 4.57 2.04 -15.65
CA ILE A 300 5.16 0.79 -15.15
C ILE A 300 6.52 1.13 -14.53
N CYS A 301 6.64 0.98 -13.22
CA CYS A 301 7.85 1.26 -12.46
C CYS A 301 8.58 -0.03 -12.11
N GLN A 302 9.89 -0.07 -12.40
CA GLN A 302 10.79 -1.12 -11.94
C GLN A 302 11.30 -0.76 -10.54
N ARG A 303 11.03 -1.62 -9.56
CA ARG A 303 11.52 -1.51 -8.20
C ARG A 303 12.72 -2.43 -8.03
N HIS A 304 13.79 -1.89 -7.45
CA HIS A 304 15.01 -2.64 -7.16
C HIS A 304 15.16 -2.81 -5.66
N ALA A 305 15.49 -4.02 -5.22
CA ALA A 305 15.85 -4.24 -3.82
C ALA A 305 17.21 -3.58 -3.52
N HIS A 306 17.39 -3.12 -2.29
CA HIS A 306 18.69 -2.62 -1.84
C HIS A 306 19.75 -3.72 -1.98
N ALA A 307 20.99 -3.38 -2.34
CA ALA A 307 22.11 -4.32 -2.55
C ALA A 307 22.46 -5.21 -1.33
N LYS A 308 21.88 -4.93 -0.15
CA LYS A 308 22.06 -5.72 1.08
C LYS A 308 21.04 -6.85 1.18
N VAL A 309 19.95 -6.78 0.42
CA VAL A 309 18.98 -7.86 0.31
C VAL A 309 19.56 -8.92 -0.63
N LYS A 310 19.94 -10.07 -0.05
CA LYS A 310 20.59 -11.15 -0.79
C LYS A 310 19.65 -11.72 -1.86
N GLY A 311 20.21 -12.21 -2.97
CA GLY A 311 19.45 -12.93 -4.01
C GLY A 311 18.60 -12.05 -4.96
N HIS A 312 18.69 -10.73 -4.86
CA HIS A 312 17.93 -9.76 -5.67
C HIS A 312 18.77 -9.02 -6.72
N GLN A 313 20.08 -9.28 -6.79
CA GLN A 313 20.94 -8.68 -7.82
C GLN A 313 20.46 -9.11 -9.21
N GLY A 314 20.29 -8.12 -10.11
CA GLY A 314 19.79 -8.37 -11.46
C GLY A 314 18.30 -8.73 -11.53
N LYS A 315 17.54 -8.43 -10.46
CA LYS A 315 16.09 -8.64 -10.43
C LYS A 315 15.33 -7.34 -10.21
N VAL A 316 14.09 -7.30 -10.71
CA VAL A 316 13.16 -6.19 -10.53
C VAL A 316 11.79 -6.71 -10.09
N ALA A 317 11.07 -5.91 -9.32
CA ALA A 317 9.63 -6.06 -9.12
C ALA A 317 8.90 -4.99 -9.92
N LEU A 318 7.85 -5.37 -10.64
CA LEU A 318 7.07 -4.42 -11.45
C LEU A 318 5.90 -3.87 -10.65
N THR A 319 5.70 -2.55 -10.75
CA THR A 319 4.62 -1.85 -10.07
C THR A 319 3.93 -0.89 -11.04
N ARG A 320 2.63 -0.67 -10.87
CA ARG A 320 1.88 0.37 -11.59
C ARG A 320 0.80 0.94 -10.69
N GLY A 321 0.86 2.25 -10.45
CA GLY A 321 0.04 2.87 -9.40
C GLY A 321 0.29 2.19 -8.04
N PRO A 322 -0.76 1.86 -7.27
CA PRO A 322 -0.62 1.20 -5.98
C PRO A 322 -0.41 -0.32 -6.08
N LEU A 323 -0.35 -0.91 -7.28
CA LEU A 323 -0.29 -2.37 -7.47
C LEU A 323 1.14 -2.86 -7.71
N VAL A 324 1.51 -3.91 -6.99
CA VAL A 324 2.64 -4.79 -7.30
C VAL A 324 2.14 -5.89 -8.24
N TYR A 325 2.96 -6.28 -9.21
CA TYR A 325 2.66 -7.32 -10.19
C TYR A 325 3.52 -8.56 -9.96
N CYS A 326 3.04 -9.73 -10.42
CA CYS A 326 3.76 -10.99 -10.40
C CYS A 326 3.62 -11.75 -11.73
N LEU A 327 4.57 -12.62 -12.02
CA LEU A 327 4.42 -13.70 -13.00
C LEU A 327 3.74 -14.88 -12.32
N GLU A 328 2.66 -15.39 -12.91
CA GLU A 328 2.02 -16.65 -12.53
C GLU A 328 2.17 -17.64 -13.69
N SER A 329 2.53 -18.90 -13.41
CA SER A 329 2.77 -19.91 -14.45
C SER A 329 1.54 -20.15 -15.34
N THR A 330 0.34 -19.92 -14.80
CA THR A 330 -0.94 -20.04 -15.51
C THR A 330 -1.03 -19.11 -16.73
N ASP A 331 -0.43 -17.93 -16.69
CA ASP A 331 -0.44 -16.97 -17.80
C ASP A 331 0.79 -17.05 -18.71
N ASN A 332 1.76 -17.91 -18.35
CA ASN A 332 3.07 -18.00 -18.98
C ASN A 332 3.41 -19.46 -19.35
N PRO A 333 2.56 -20.15 -20.15
CA PRO A 333 2.76 -21.55 -20.48
C PRO A 333 4.05 -21.75 -21.28
N GLY A 334 4.85 -22.74 -20.90
CA GLY A 334 6.12 -23.05 -21.57
C GLY A 334 7.29 -22.17 -21.15
N VAL A 335 7.08 -21.17 -20.28
CA VAL A 335 8.14 -20.31 -19.74
C VAL A 335 8.50 -20.77 -18.33
N ASP A 336 9.79 -21.00 -18.06
CA ASP A 336 10.28 -21.09 -16.68
C ASP A 336 10.36 -19.67 -16.07
N ILE A 337 9.31 -19.30 -15.35
CA ILE A 337 9.16 -17.96 -14.77
C ILE A 337 10.27 -17.58 -13.77
N PHE A 338 11.05 -18.55 -13.26
CA PHE A 338 12.14 -18.28 -12.32
C PHE A 338 13.48 -17.96 -13.00
N SER A 339 13.66 -18.43 -14.24
CA SER A 339 14.87 -18.17 -15.04
C SER A 339 14.64 -17.15 -16.17
N ALA A 340 13.38 -16.85 -16.50
CA ALA A 340 13.00 -15.82 -17.45
C ALA A 340 13.72 -14.48 -17.16
N ARG A 341 14.30 -13.90 -18.21
CA ARG A 341 14.95 -12.58 -18.21
C ARG A 341 14.11 -11.60 -19.00
N LEU A 342 13.44 -10.69 -18.30
CA LEU A 342 12.59 -9.66 -18.87
C LEU A 342 13.41 -8.68 -19.72
N ASP A 343 12.92 -8.34 -20.91
CA ASP A 343 13.30 -7.11 -21.61
C ASP A 343 12.41 -5.96 -21.11
N PRO A 344 12.91 -5.02 -20.30
CA PRO A 344 12.05 -3.98 -19.74
C PRO A 344 11.49 -3.01 -20.79
N ALA A 345 12.12 -2.90 -21.96
CA ALA A 345 11.62 -2.04 -23.04
C ALA A 345 10.35 -2.59 -23.71
N SER A 346 10.08 -3.89 -23.54
CA SER A 346 8.89 -4.56 -24.07
C SER A 346 7.61 -4.33 -23.24
N LEU A 347 7.73 -3.72 -22.05
CA LEU A 347 6.63 -3.62 -21.09
C LEU A 347 5.54 -2.67 -21.57
N GLN A 348 4.30 -3.18 -21.59
CA GLN A 348 3.10 -2.42 -21.90
C GLN A 348 1.93 -2.82 -21.02
N THR A 349 0.99 -1.90 -20.82
CA THR A 349 -0.24 -2.15 -20.06
C THR A 349 -1.34 -2.65 -20.99
N GLU A 350 -2.09 -3.66 -20.58
CA GLU A 350 -3.25 -4.16 -21.32
C GLU A 350 -4.44 -4.33 -20.37
N HIS A 351 -5.63 -3.86 -20.78
CA HIS A 351 -6.86 -4.09 -20.02
C HIS A 351 -7.46 -5.44 -20.41
N ALA A 352 -7.69 -6.30 -19.42
CA ALA A 352 -8.23 -7.63 -19.60
C ALA A 352 -9.59 -7.74 -18.86
N PRO A 353 -10.72 -7.33 -19.48
CA PRO A 353 -12.01 -7.21 -18.82
C PRO A 353 -12.62 -8.54 -18.36
N HIS A 354 -12.19 -9.66 -18.95
CA HIS A 354 -12.70 -10.99 -18.62
C HIS A 354 -11.77 -11.80 -17.70
N LEU A 355 -10.56 -11.31 -17.45
CA LEU A 355 -9.59 -11.99 -16.61
C LEU A 355 -9.74 -11.52 -15.16
N LEU A 356 -9.96 -12.45 -14.23
CA LEU A 356 -9.95 -12.18 -12.77
C LEU A 356 -10.89 -11.03 -12.35
N GLY A 357 -12.05 -10.91 -12.99
CA GLY A 357 -13.04 -9.87 -12.69
C GLY A 357 -12.79 -8.51 -13.35
N GLY A 358 -11.83 -8.44 -14.28
CA GLY A 358 -11.49 -7.22 -15.02
C GLY A 358 -10.29 -6.52 -14.42
N ILE A 359 -9.12 -6.70 -15.03
CA ILE A 359 -7.85 -6.21 -14.50
C ILE A 359 -7.08 -5.37 -15.52
N SER A 360 -6.15 -4.54 -15.05
CA SER A 360 -5.03 -4.06 -15.87
C SER A 360 -3.85 -5.01 -15.66
N MET A 361 -3.49 -5.78 -16.69
CA MET A 361 -2.31 -6.64 -16.69
C MET A 361 -1.13 -5.94 -17.37
N LEU A 362 0.08 -6.47 -17.18
CA LEU A 362 1.26 -6.04 -17.95
C LEU A 362 1.63 -7.14 -18.95
N LYS A 363 1.86 -6.76 -20.20
CA LYS A 363 2.54 -7.60 -21.19
C LYS A 363 4.00 -7.18 -21.27
N GLY A 364 4.85 -8.16 -21.55
CA GLY A 364 6.25 -7.94 -21.91
C GLY A 364 6.77 -9.14 -22.68
N ALA A 365 8.07 -9.22 -22.82
CA ALA A 365 8.77 -10.35 -23.41
C ALA A 365 10.08 -10.60 -22.66
N THR A 366 10.57 -11.82 -22.76
CA THR A 366 11.95 -12.12 -22.40
C THR A 366 12.92 -11.51 -23.41
N GLN A 367 14.21 -11.44 -23.08
CA GLN A 367 15.26 -10.97 -23.99
C GLN A 367 15.39 -11.80 -25.27
N ASP A 368 14.99 -13.07 -25.26
CA ASP A 368 14.89 -13.95 -26.43
C ASP A 368 13.53 -13.89 -27.14
N GLY A 369 12.63 -13.01 -26.71
CA GLY A 369 11.37 -12.71 -27.39
C GLY A 369 10.17 -13.57 -27.00
N GLN A 370 10.27 -14.40 -25.94
CA GLN A 370 9.11 -15.16 -25.45
C GLN A 370 8.15 -14.22 -24.70
N PRO A 371 6.84 -14.28 -24.97
CA PRO A 371 5.88 -13.37 -24.33
C PRO A 371 5.77 -13.66 -22.82
N LEU A 372 5.67 -12.58 -22.05
CA LEU A 372 5.42 -12.61 -20.60
C LEU A 372 4.12 -11.86 -20.28
N THR A 373 3.35 -12.42 -19.36
CA THR A 373 2.13 -11.81 -18.82
C THR A 373 2.22 -11.71 -17.31
N PHE A 374 2.04 -10.49 -16.78
CA PHE A 374 2.03 -10.21 -15.36
C PHE A 374 0.64 -9.78 -14.91
N ILE A 375 0.20 -10.31 -13.77
CA ILE A 375 -1.06 -9.94 -13.13
C ILE A 375 -0.79 -9.22 -11.80
N PRO A 376 -1.75 -8.44 -11.27
CA PRO A 376 -1.63 -7.89 -9.92
C PRO A 376 -1.37 -8.99 -8.88
N TYR A 377 -0.38 -8.78 -8.02
CA TYR A 377 0.06 -9.74 -7.01
C TYR A 377 -1.08 -10.19 -6.11
N ASN A 378 -1.99 -9.30 -5.72
CA ASN A 378 -3.12 -9.65 -4.87
C ASN A 378 -4.10 -10.65 -5.52
N LEU A 379 -4.03 -10.84 -6.84
CA LEU A 379 -4.94 -11.70 -7.60
C LEU A 379 -4.35 -13.07 -7.99
N TRP A 380 -3.09 -13.37 -7.66
CA TRP A 380 -2.53 -14.72 -7.84
C TRP A 380 -3.30 -15.77 -7.04
N ALA A 381 -3.11 -17.06 -7.33
CA ALA A 381 -3.74 -18.20 -6.63
C ALA A 381 -5.28 -18.23 -6.67
N ASN A 382 -5.91 -17.51 -7.60
CA ASN A 382 -7.37 -17.54 -7.82
C ASN A 382 -7.79 -18.58 -8.89
N ARG A 383 -6.82 -19.27 -9.51
CA ARG A 383 -7.04 -20.13 -10.70
C ARG A 383 -6.42 -21.52 -10.54
N GLY A 384 -6.39 -22.02 -9.30
CA GLY A 384 -5.79 -23.31 -8.96
C GLY A 384 -4.33 -23.19 -8.52
N GLU A 385 -3.66 -24.33 -8.41
CA GLU A 385 -2.24 -24.40 -8.08
C GLU A 385 -1.38 -23.85 -9.22
N SER A 386 -0.45 -22.97 -8.87
CA SER A 386 0.45 -22.32 -9.81
C SER A 386 1.79 -22.02 -9.16
N GLN A 387 2.80 -21.79 -10.00
CA GLN A 387 4.04 -21.16 -9.59
C GLN A 387 3.90 -19.65 -9.73
N MET A 388 4.59 -18.90 -8.86
CA MET A 388 4.53 -17.44 -8.88
C MET A 388 5.86 -16.82 -8.47
N THR A 389 6.23 -15.69 -9.08
CA THR A 389 7.31 -14.83 -8.60
C THR A 389 6.98 -13.35 -8.78
N VAL A 390 7.30 -12.55 -7.77
CA VAL A 390 7.23 -11.07 -7.83
C VAL A 390 8.53 -10.48 -8.39
N TRP A 391 9.67 -11.08 -8.09
CA TRP A 391 10.99 -10.61 -8.52
C TRP A 391 11.44 -11.39 -9.75
N VAL A 392 11.59 -10.69 -10.87
CA VAL A 392 11.97 -11.27 -12.17
C VAL A 392 13.37 -10.83 -12.58
N ASN A 393 14.10 -11.69 -13.29
CA ASN A 393 15.44 -11.33 -13.76
C ASN A 393 15.35 -10.31 -14.91
N THR A 394 16.34 -9.44 -15.03
CA THR A 394 16.50 -8.48 -16.13
C THR A 394 17.85 -8.63 -16.81
#